data_AF-A0A975HQQ6-F1
#
_entry.id   AF-A0A975HQQ6-F1
#
_cell.length_a   1.000
_cell.length_b   1.000
_cell.length_c   1.000
_cell.angle_alpha   90.00
_cell.angle_beta   90.00
_cell.angle_gamma   90.00
#
_symmetry.space_group_name_H-M   'P 1'
#
loop_
_entity.id
_entity.type
_entity.pdbx_description
1 polymer ?
#
loop_
_entity_poly.entity_id
_entity_poly.type
_entity_poly.pdbx_seq_one_letter_code
_entity_poly.pdbx_strand_id
1 'polypeptide(L)' 'MAQQTEADLKGLLERLKNAQRDLLLAAAQATTVPSDGALRKISELEGAIAATEALIQDERKRR' A
#
# COMPACT_ATOMS: atom_id res chain seq x y z
N MET A 1 -20.52 11.52 5.72
CA MET A 1 -20.10 10.58 4.65
C MET A 1 -18.65 10.78 4.24
N ALA A 2 -18.22 12.00 3.85
CA ALA A 2 -16.83 12.25 3.46
C ALA A 2 -15.78 11.82 4.51
N GLN A 3 -16.04 12.04 5.81
CA GLN A 3 -15.18 11.60 6.93
C GLN A 3 -14.98 10.08 6.99
N GLN A 4 -16.03 9.30 6.67
CA GLN A 4 -15.96 7.85 6.64
C GLN A 4 -15.10 7.37 5.46
N THR A 5 -15.27 7.96 4.28
CA THR A 5 -14.49 7.62 3.09
C THR A 5 -12.98 7.79 3.29
N GLU A 6 -12.52 8.88 3.90
CA GLU A 6 -11.09 9.06 4.17
C GLU A 6 -10.58 8.07 5.23
N ALA A 7 -11.39 7.74 6.25
CA ALA A 7 -11.03 6.73 7.23
C ALA A 7 -10.87 5.34 6.58
N ASP A 8 -11.78 5.00 5.67
CA ASP A 8 -11.75 3.74 4.92
C ASP A 8 -10.50 3.67 4.02
N LEU A 9 -10.17 4.77 3.34
CA LEU A 9 -8.97 4.87 2.50
C LEU A 9 -7.68 4.79 3.31
N LYS A 10 -7.61 5.40 4.49
CA LYS A 10 -6.48 5.24 5.42
C LYS A 10 -6.34 3.79 5.86
N GLY A 11 -7.45 3.13 6.20
CA GLY A 11 -7.45 1.71 6.55
C GLY A 11 -6.96 0.83 5.40
N LEU A 12 -7.34 1.13 4.16
CA LEU A 12 -6.82 0.44 2.98
C LEU A 12 -5.32 0.68 2.80
N LEU A 13 -4.87 1.93 2.91
CA LEU A 13 -3.47 2.30 2.77
C LEU A 13 -2.56 1.54 3.75
N GLU A 14 -2.97 1.44 5.01
CA GLU A 14 -2.22 0.68 6.02
C GLU A 14 -2.12 -0.81 5.66
N ARG A 15 -3.21 -1.43 5.18
CA ARG A 15 -3.19 -2.83 4.74
C ARG A 15 -2.27 -3.05 3.54
N LEU A 16 -2.27 -2.13 2.57
CA LEU A 16 -1.38 -2.20 1.41
C LEU A 16 0.10 -2.07 1.81
N LYS A 17 0.42 -1.11 2.69
CA LYS A 17 1.78 -0.92 3.23
C LYS A 17 2.25 -2.13 4.04
N ASN A 18 1.38 -2.71 4.85
CA ASN A 18 1.69 -3.93 5.60
C ASN A 18 1.96 -5.11 4.65
N ALA A 19 1.14 -5.31 3.62
CA ALA A 19 1.36 -6.37 2.64
C ALA A 19 2.69 -6.21 1.88
N GLN A 20 3.08 -4.98 1.52
CA GLN A 20 4.37 -4.71 0.89
C GLN A 20 5.52 -4.97 1.86
N ARG A 21 5.40 -4.51 3.11
CA ARG A 21 6.38 -4.72 4.18
C ARG A 21 6.60 -6.21 4.44
N ASP A 22 5.54 -7.01 4.50
CA ASP A 22 5.63 -8.44 4.77
C ASP A 22 6.41 -9.18 3.67
N LEU A 23 6.23 -8.80 2.40
CA LEU A 23 7.00 -9.37 1.29
C LEU A 23 8.50 -9.05 1.40
N LEU A 24 8.83 -7.82 1.76
CA LEU A 24 10.22 -7.40 1.95
C LEU A 24 10.86 -8.08 3.17
N LEU A 25 10.12 -8.17 4.28
CA LEU A 25 10.58 -8.84 5.49
C LEU A 25 10.77 -10.34 5.28
N ALA A 26 9.90 -11.00 4.52
CA ALA A 26 10.06 -12.41 4.18
C ALA A 26 11.38 -12.69 3.43
N ALA A 27 11.72 -11.85 2.45
CA ALA A 27 13.00 -11.97 1.74
C ALA A 27 14.20 -11.69 2.66
N ALA A 28 14.11 -10.64 3.48
CA ALA A 28 15.15 -10.29 4.44
C ALA A 28 15.40 -11.41 5.46
N GLN A 29 14.34 -12.01 6.01
CA GLN A 29 14.42 -13.14 6.94
C GLN A 29 15.04 -14.38 6.28
N ALA A 30 14.77 -14.61 5.01
CA ALA A 30 15.38 -15.69 4.23
C ALA A 30 16.85 -15.42 3.87
N THR A 31 17.39 -14.22 4.13
CA THR A 31 18.71 -13.78 3.67
C THR A 31 18.83 -13.87 2.13
N THR A 32 17.74 -13.58 1.43
CA THR A 32 17.67 -13.58 -0.03
C THR A 32 17.09 -12.26 -0.55
N VAL A 33 17.17 -12.05 -1.86
CA VAL A 33 16.34 -11.04 -2.53
C VAL A 33 14.92 -11.58 -2.74
N PRO A 34 13.91 -10.72 -2.93
CA PRO A 34 12.58 -11.16 -3.33
C PRO A 34 12.64 -11.87 -4.70
N SER A 35 11.85 -12.94 -4.86
CA SER A 35 11.68 -13.58 -6.18
C SER A 35 11.06 -12.64 -7.20
N ASP A 36 11.17 -12.95 -8.50
CA ASP A 36 10.54 -12.15 -9.56
C ASP A 36 9.04 -11.93 -9.34
N GLY A 37 8.34 -12.97 -8.87
CA GLY A 37 6.92 -12.87 -8.50
C GLY A 37 6.68 -11.93 -7.32
N ALA A 38 7.56 -11.95 -6.31
CA ALA A 38 7.48 -11.03 -5.18
C ALA A 38 7.82 -9.59 -5.60
N LEU A 39 8.84 -9.38 -6.44
CA LEU A 39 9.18 -8.07 -6.99
C LEU A 39 8.02 -7.47 -7.81
N ARG A 40 7.39 -8.28 -8.66
CA ARG A 40 6.20 -7.85 -9.42
C ARG A 40 5.06 -7.45 -8.48
N LYS A 41 4.77 -8.27 -7.46
CA LYS A 41 3.73 -7.96 -6.48
C LYS A 41 4.04 -6.70 -5.67
N ILE A 42 5.30 -6.46 -5.31
CA ILE A 42 5.75 -5.22 -4.66
C ILE A 42 5.46 -4.02 -5.57
N SER A 43 5.82 -4.09 -6.85
CA SER A 43 5.56 -3.01 -7.81
C SER A 43 4.06 -2.72 -7.99
N GLU A 44 3.23 -3.78 -8.06
CA GLU A 44 1.77 -3.64 -8.12
C GLU A 44 1.21 -2.99 -6.84
N LEU A 45 1.73 -3.36 -5.66
CA LEU A 45 1.36 -2.74 -4.39
C LEU A 45 1.78 -1.26 -4.32
N GLU A 46 2.96 -0.89 -4.82
CA GLU A 46 3.41 0.51 -4.88
C GLU A 46 2.47 1.37 -5.72
N GLY A 47 2.02 0.86 -6.88
CA GLY A 47 1.02 1.54 -7.69
C GLY A 47 -0.30 1.74 -6.97
N ALA A 48 -0.78 0.71 -6.25
CA ALA A 48 -2.02 0.80 -5.46
C ALA A 48 -1.88 1.76 -4.26
N ILE A 49 -0.73 1.78 -3.60
CA ILE A 49 -0.40 2.71 -2.50
C ILE A 49 -0.44 4.14 -3.02
N ALA A 50 0.27 4.44 -4.12
CA ALA A 50 0.30 5.77 -4.71
C ALA A 50 -1.10 6.25 -5.13
N ALA A 51 -1.90 5.38 -5.75
CA ALA A 51 -3.28 5.70 -6.11
C ALA A 51 -4.17 5.98 -4.89
N THR A 52 -4.01 5.20 -3.81
CA THR A 52 -4.76 5.39 -2.56
C THR A 52 -4.36 6.70 -1.87
N GLU A 53 -3.06 7.00 -1.82
CA GLU A 53 -2.56 8.26 -1.26
C GLU A 53 -3.07 9.47 -2.04
N ALA A 54 -3.06 9.42 -3.38
CA ALA A 54 -3.63 10.45 -4.22
C ALA A 54 -5.12 10.68 -3.93
N LEU A 55 -5.90 9.59 -3.83
CA LEU A 55 -7.33 9.69 -3.54
C LEU A 55 -7.60 10.27 -2.14
N ILE A 56 -6.80 9.95 -1.13
CA ILE A 56 -6.89 10.58 0.20
C ILE A 56 -6.65 12.09 0.10
N GLN A 57 -5.65 12.53 -0.67
CA GLN A 57 -5.38 13.96 -0.85
C GLN A 57 -6.53 14.67 -1.55
N ASP A 58 -7.15 14.04 -2.56
CA ASP A 58 -8.29 14.59 -3.27
C ASP A 58 -9.53 14.68 -2.36
N GLU A 59 -9.80 13.66 -1.55
CA GLU A 59 -10.90 13.69 -0.57
C GLU A 59 -10.69 14.74 0.53
N ARG A 60 -9.44 15.07 0.87
CA ARG A 60 -9.13 16.19 1.78
C ARG A 60 -9.39 17.55 1.14
N LYS A 61 -9.07 17.72 -0.14
CA LYS A 61 -9.33 18.97 -0.88
C LYS A 61 -10.82 19.24 -1.13
N ARG A 62 -11.64 18.19 -1.13
CA ARG A 62 -13.10 18.26 -1.36
C ARG A 62 -13.89 18.64 -0.10
N ARG A 63 -13.25 18.74 1.06
CA ARG A 63 -13.85 19.15 2.33
C ARG A 63 -13.52 20.61 2.63
#